data_AF-A0A2E9D401-F1
#
_entry.id   AF-A0A2E9D401-F1
#
_cell.length_a   1.000
_cell.length_b   1.000
_cell.length_c   1.000
_cell.angle_alpha   90.00
_cell.angle_beta   90.00
_cell.angle_gamma   90.00
#
_symmetry.space_group_name_H-M   'P 1'
#
loop_
_entity.id
_entity.type
_entity.pdbx_description
1 polymer ?
#
loop_
_entity_poly.entity_id
_entity_poly.type
_entity_poly.pdbx_seq_one_letter_code
_entity_poly.pdbx_strand_id
1 'polypeptide(L)'
;MLSDQKTRLIFPALLCASLCAGAQVTDRETAEFWCDADTDLCWQNPQRKGFDPDDAGLIAAEARPYCDSLVLEGFDDWRVPTIVELRTLVAGNESTQADGDCGVSVGSRTGDGFNPACHGSERFAGPAAGGCYWKSKLAGRCDKPDIAAVKGKMLETWANDQAINDPEHWTAYVSFDTGGVGFNHNCSYADVRCVRDNDGRAPECIANDSCVDVDTYVSNPEITAICDADVCAASDAVQVTLHVPEKLDMQPHQLMVFWYQEKDWQMPPMRPPDGGTDYNQVLRPNIDKGKPLTIKVPACTYYREAFINGEFRLWAHLQMRKRSQPMPQSGDYIWGSSEPVVFPLNGSTHGADVATLDITLRRMD
;
A
#
# COMPACT_ATOMS: atom_id res chain seq x y z
N MET A 1 75.32 -17.81 -60.69
CA MET A 1 76.02 -18.37 -59.51
C MET A 1 74.96 -18.73 -58.49
N LEU A 2 74.87 -20.03 -58.17
CA LEU A 2 74.46 -20.70 -56.92
C LEU A 2 73.81 -19.82 -55.83
N SER A 3 72.81 -20.21 -55.04
CA SER A 3 72.00 -21.40 -54.72
C SER A 3 70.86 -20.79 -53.87
N ASP A 4 69.62 -21.26 -53.74
CA ASP A 4 69.25 -22.59 -53.27
C ASP A 4 67.73 -22.76 -53.43
N GLN A 5 67.32 -23.96 -53.84
CA GLN A 5 65.94 -24.42 -53.82
C GLN A 5 65.47 -24.68 -52.38
N LYS A 6 64.18 -24.45 -52.10
CA LYS A 6 63.38 -25.46 -51.40
C LYS A 6 61.89 -25.35 -51.72
N THR A 7 61.36 -26.55 -51.93
CA THR A 7 60.09 -26.91 -52.56
C THR A 7 59.04 -27.20 -51.49
N ARG A 8 57.80 -26.75 -51.77
CA ARG A 8 56.46 -27.25 -51.34
C ARG A 8 56.21 -27.59 -49.87
N LEU A 9 55.10 -27.06 -49.34
CA LEU A 9 53.97 -27.88 -48.87
C LEU A 9 52.72 -27.02 -48.70
N ILE A 10 51.67 -27.37 -49.45
CA ILE A 10 50.31 -26.86 -49.30
C ILE A 10 49.73 -27.54 -48.06
N PHE A 11 49.36 -26.77 -47.05
CA PHE A 11 48.55 -27.24 -45.91
C PHE A 11 47.15 -26.63 -46.02
N PRO A 12 46.08 -27.41 -45.83
CA PRO A 12 44.73 -26.86 -45.73
C PRO A 12 44.62 -26.15 -44.37
N ALA A 13 44.20 -24.89 -44.39
CA ALA A 13 43.80 -24.20 -43.18
C ALA A 13 42.52 -24.87 -42.65
N LEU A 14 42.65 -25.61 -41.55
CA LEU A 14 41.53 -26.10 -40.75
C LEU A 14 40.74 -24.87 -40.26
N LEU A 15 39.51 -24.70 -40.75
CA LEU A 15 38.51 -23.88 -40.08
C LEU A 15 38.20 -24.54 -38.73
N CYS A 16 38.71 -23.98 -37.65
CA CYS A 16 38.17 -24.20 -36.32
C CYS A 16 37.28 -22.99 -36.00
N ALA A 17 36.03 -23.04 -36.44
CA ALA A 17 35.01 -22.12 -35.99
C ALA A 17 34.60 -22.54 -34.57
N SER A 18 35.21 -21.93 -33.55
CA SER A 18 34.65 -21.96 -32.20
C SER A 18 33.33 -21.19 -32.23
N LEU A 19 32.23 -21.93 -32.14
CA LEU A 19 30.94 -21.40 -31.74
C LEU A 19 31.05 -20.90 -30.29
N CYS A 20 31.31 -19.62 -30.10
CA CYS A 20 30.69 -18.91 -29.00
C CYS A 20 29.42 -18.30 -29.58
N ALA A 21 28.33 -19.06 -29.54
CA ALA A 21 27.00 -18.50 -29.73
C ALA A 21 26.78 -17.51 -28.57
N GLY A 22 27.05 -16.24 -28.84
CA GLY A 22 26.49 -15.17 -28.03
C GLY A 22 24.98 -15.31 -28.16
N ALA A 23 24.31 -15.69 -27.08
CA ALA A 23 22.88 -15.54 -26.97
C ALA A 23 22.60 -14.05 -27.19
N GLN A 24 22.12 -13.71 -28.39
CA GLN A 24 21.52 -12.41 -28.61
C GLN A 24 20.30 -12.37 -27.71
N VAL A 25 20.41 -11.59 -26.63
CA VAL A 25 19.25 -11.18 -25.83
C VAL A 25 18.34 -10.44 -26.81
N THR A 26 17.36 -11.15 -27.34
CA THR A 26 16.31 -10.53 -28.14
C THR A 26 15.57 -9.58 -27.22
N ASP A 27 15.57 -8.31 -27.57
CA ASP A 27 14.74 -7.26 -26.98
C ASP A 27 13.26 -7.68 -27.17
N ARG A 28 12.74 -8.50 -26.24
CA ARG A 28 11.33 -8.84 -26.18
C ARG A 28 10.67 -7.65 -25.49
N GLU A 29 9.98 -6.82 -26.27
CA GLU A 29 8.94 -5.91 -25.79
C GLU A 29 7.76 -6.65 -25.10
N THR A 30 7.89 -7.96 -24.86
CA THR A 30 6.95 -8.87 -24.23
C THR A 30 7.59 -9.70 -23.10
N ALA A 31 8.79 -9.36 -22.62
CA ALA A 31 9.44 -10.12 -21.56
C ALA A 31 8.61 -10.02 -20.27
N GLU A 32 8.16 -11.17 -19.75
CA GLU A 32 7.30 -11.22 -18.56
C GLU A 32 8.08 -10.89 -17.26
N PHE A 33 9.39 -10.66 -17.35
CA PHE A 33 10.22 -10.10 -16.30
C PHE A 33 11.29 -9.14 -16.83
N TRP A 34 11.86 -8.33 -15.94
CA TRP A 34 12.95 -7.41 -16.24
C TRP A 34 14.04 -7.50 -15.17
N CYS A 35 15.30 -7.73 -15.59
CA CYS A 35 16.45 -7.68 -14.69
C CYS A 35 17.07 -6.28 -14.63
N ASP A 36 17.21 -5.78 -13.42
CA ASP A 36 17.84 -4.53 -13.11
C ASP A 36 19.36 -4.73 -12.99
N ALA A 37 20.10 -4.08 -13.90
CA ALA A 37 21.55 -4.18 -13.96
C ALA A 37 22.24 -3.48 -12.77
N ASP A 38 21.52 -2.63 -12.03
CA ASP A 38 22.07 -1.87 -10.91
C ASP A 38 22.00 -2.64 -9.57
N THR A 39 21.09 -3.63 -9.47
CA THR A 39 20.75 -4.26 -8.17
C THR A 39 20.90 -5.77 -8.15
N ASP A 40 21.28 -6.41 -9.27
CA ASP A 40 21.28 -7.87 -9.42
C ASP A 40 19.93 -8.52 -9.05
N LEU A 41 18.82 -7.81 -9.31
CA LEU A 41 17.46 -8.30 -9.08
C LEU A 41 16.71 -8.39 -10.39
N CYS A 42 15.83 -9.39 -10.50
CA CYS A 42 14.87 -9.47 -11.59
C CYS A 42 13.44 -9.36 -11.07
N TRP A 43 12.62 -8.63 -11.79
CA TRP A 43 11.30 -8.19 -11.38
C TRP A 43 10.23 -8.74 -12.30
N GLN A 44 9.12 -9.19 -11.72
CA GLN A 44 7.91 -9.50 -12.47
C GLN A 44 7.52 -8.29 -13.32
N ASN A 45 7.26 -8.47 -14.61
CA ASN A 45 6.99 -7.38 -15.54
C ASN A 45 5.96 -7.73 -16.64
N PRO A 46 4.74 -7.18 -16.63
CA PRO A 46 4.20 -6.21 -15.67
C PRO A 46 4.03 -6.82 -14.28
N GLN A 47 3.61 -6.03 -13.30
CA GLN A 47 3.19 -6.57 -12.00
C GLN A 47 1.92 -7.45 -12.14
N ARG A 48 1.47 -8.08 -11.05
CA ARG A 48 0.28 -8.95 -11.02
C ARG A 48 -0.90 -8.32 -11.76
N LYS A 49 -1.36 -9.00 -12.82
CA LYS A 49 -2.45 -8.54 -13.69
C LYS A 49 -2.30 -7.06 -14.09
N GLY A 50 -1.07 -6.62 -14.36
CA GLY A 50 -0.73 -5.19 -14.41
C GLY A 50 -1.36 -4.38 -15.53
N PHE A 51 -2.11 -5.01 -16.44
CA PHE A 51 -2.91 -4.35 -17.47
C PHE A 51 -4.43 -4.46 -17.25
N ASP A 52 -4.87 -5.22 -16.25
CA ASP A 52 -6.28 -5.36 -15.89
C ASP A 52 -6.70 -4.22 -14.96
N PRO A 53 -7.51 -3.25 -15.44
CA PRO A 53 -7.96 -2.13 -14.62
C PRO A 53 -8.99 -2.55 -13.56
N ASP A 54 -9.58 -3.73 -13.69
CA ASP A 54 -10.61 -4.25 -12.79
C ASP A 54 -10.01 -5.17 -11.71
N ASP A 55 -8.70 -5.44 -11.76
CA ASP A 55 -8.04 -6.21 -10.71
C ASP A 55 -7.98 -5.42 -9.40
N ALA A 56 -8.63 -5.98 -8.39
CA ALA A 56 -8.77 -5.38 -7.06
C ALA A 56 -7.49 -5.42 -6.22
N GLY A 57 -6.43 -6.10 -6.67
CA GLY A 57 -5.23 -6.35 -5.87
C GLY A 57 -5.38 -7.55 -4.91
N LEU A 58 -4.50 -7.61 -3.92
CA LEU A 58 -4.43 -8.63 -2.87
C LEU A 58 -4.24 -7.98 -1.50
N ILE A 59 -4.71 -8.62 -0.43
CA ILE A 59 -4.30 -8.22 0.93
C ILE A 59 -2.86 -8.65 1.22
N ALA A 60 -2.22 -8.06 2.23
CA ALA A 60 -0.79 -8.29 2.49
C ALA A 60 -0.46 -9.77 2.74
N ALA A 61 -1.35 -10.50 3.42
CA ALA A 61 -1.20 -11.93 3.72
C ALA A 61 -1.23 -12.83 2.47
N GLU A 62 -1.78 -12.35 1.36
CA GLU A 62 -1.86 -13.10 0.09
C GLU A 62 -0.64 -12.87 -0.81
N ALA A 63 0.13 -11.79 -0.59
CA ALA A 63 1.25 -11.41 -1.46
C ALA A 63 2.35 -12.49 -1.54
N ARG A 64 2.70 -13.09 -0.39
CA ARG A 64 3.68 -14.19 -0.34
C ARG A 64 3.17 -15.45 -1.02
N PRO A 65 2.00 -16.01 -0.66
CA PRO A 65 1.43 -17.15 -1.38
C PRO A 65 1.32 -16.93 -2.90
N TYR A 66 1.02 -15.71 -3.34
CA TYR A 66 1.04 -15.37 -4.75
C TYR A 66 2.45 -15.51 -5.36
N CYS A 67 3.46 -14.82 -4.83
CA CYS A 67 4.82 -14.90 -5.35
C CYS A 67 5.41 -16.31 -5.26
N ASP A 68 5.19 -17.03 -4.15
CA ASP A 68 5.66 -18.41 -3.97
C ASP A 68 5.04 -19.39 -4.97
N SER A 69 3.86 -19.07 -5.54
CA SER A 69 3.17 -19.89 -6.54
C SER A 69 3.47 -19.49 -7.99
N LEU A 70 4.13 -18.34 -8.19
CA LEU A 70 4.38 -17.78 -9.51
C LEU A 70 5.50 -18.58 -10.19
N VAL A 71 5.24 -19.03 -11.42
CA VAL A 71 6.29 -19.48 -12.34
C VAL A 71 6.31 -18.53 -13.53
N LEU A 72 7.47 -17.97 -13.85
CA LEU A 72 7.58 -16.94 -14.89
C LEU A 72 8.86 -17.09 -15.68
N GLU A 73 8.73 -17.24 -17.00
CA GLU A 73 9.78 -17.64 -17.93
C GLU A 73 10.61 -18.82 -17.38
N GLY A 74 9.93 -19.78 -16.72
CA GLY A 74 10.54 -20.99 -16.15
C GLY A 74 11.19 -20.81 -14.78
N PHE A 75 11.03 -19.66 -14.14
CA PHE A 75 11.55 -19.39 -12.82
C PHE A 75 10.49 -19.49 -11.73
N ASP A 76 10.79 -20.15 -10.62
CA ASP A 76 9.86 -20.50 -9.52
C ASP A 76 10.30 -19.99 -8.12
N ASP A 77 11.31 -19.13 -8.07
CA ASP A 77 11.92 -18.56 -6.85
C ASP A 77 11.54 -17.09 -6.65
N TRP A 78 10.36 -16.71 -7.14
CA TRP A 78 9.80 -15.39 -6.95
C TRP A 78 9.40 -15.18 -5.48
N ARG A 79 9.67 -13.99 -4.97
CA ARG A 79 9.34 -13.57 -3.60
C ARG A 79 8.77 -12.16 -3.59
N VAL A 80 8.11 -11.81 -2.49
CA VAL A 80 7.74 -10.42 -2.22
C VAL A 80 9.02 -9.62 -1.96
N PRO A 81 9.21 -8.45 -2.59
CA PRO A 81 10.38 -7.61 -2.36
C PRO A 81 10.39 -7.03 -0.95
N THR A 82 11.56 -6.80 -0.38
CA THR A 82 11.69 -5.90 0.78
C THR A 82 11.39 -4.46 0.35
N ILE A 83 11.11 -3.59 1.31
CA ILE A 83 10.84 -2.17 1.06
C ILE A 83 12.06 -1.47 0.45
N VAL A 84 13.27 -1.88 0.85
CA VAL A 84 14.51 -1.34 0.29
C VAL A 84 14.65 -1.73 -1.17
N GLU A 85 14.39 -2.99 -1.51
CA GLU A 85 14.41 -3.45 -2.90
C GLU A 85 13.31 -2.78 -3.72
N LEU A 86 12.08 -2.70 -3.21
CA LEU A 86 10.96 -2.09 -3.94
C LEU A 86 11.22 -0.60 -4.24
N ARG A 87 11.88 0.12 -3.33
CA ARG A 87 12.30 1.52 -3.54
C ARG A 87 13.34 1.68 -4.65
N THR A 88 14.10 0.65 -5.02
CA THR A 88 15.02 0.71 -6.17
C THR A 88 14.28 0.88 -7.50
N LEU A 89 13.01 0.50 -7.55
CA LEU A 89 12.18 0.73 -8.74
C LEU A 89 11.72 2.17 -8.87
N VAL A 90 11.67 2.94 -7.78
CA VAL A 90 11.12 4.30 -7.79
C VAL A 90 11.98 5.20 -8.67
N ALA A 91 11.33 5.93 -9.58
CA ALA A 91 11.98 6.92 -10.43
C ALA A 91 11.10 8.17 -10.58
N GLY A 92 11.73 9.34 -10.69
CA GLY A 92 11.04 10.63 -10.76
C GLY A 92 10.64 11.24 -9.42
N ASN A 93 10.99 10.60 -8.30
CA ASN A 93 10.86 11.16 -6.97
C ASN A 93 12.15 10.91 -6.15
N GLU A 94 13.01 11.93 -6.09
CA GLU A 94 14.34 11.82 -5.47
C GLU A 94 14.29 11.56 -3.96
N SER A 95 13.22 12.01 -3.28
CA SER A 95 13.10 11.83 -1.84
C SER A 95 12.78 10.39 -1.44
N THR A 96 12.16 9.59 -2.32
CA THR A 96 11.69 8.24 -1.99
C THR A 96 12.41 7.09 -2.68
N GLN A 97 13.24 7.37 -3.69
CA GLN A 97 14.15 6.37 -4.27
C GLN A 97 15.10 5.76 -3.22
N ALA A 98 15.80 4.67 -3.54
CA ALA A 98 16.59 3.88 -2.60
C ALA A 98 17.54 4.69 -1.68
N ASP A 99 18.14 5.78 -2.19
CA ASP A 99 19.05 6.66 -1.45
C ASP A 99 18.44 8.03 -1.08
N GLY A 100 17.12 8.17 -1.22
CA GLY A 100 16.39 9.40 -0.91
C GLY A 100 16.18 9.62 0.59
N ASP A 101 15.79 10.85 0.93
CA ASP A 101 15.56 11.32 2.31
C ASP A 101 14.47 10.56 3.09
N CYS A 102 13.60 9.83 2.42
CA CYS A 102 12.60 8.98 3.08
C CYS A 102 13.31 7.85 3.85
N GLY A 103 13.19 7.89 5.18
CA GLY A 103 13.87 6.97 6.09
C GLY A 103 13.20 5.60 6.26
N VAL A 104 12.15 5.28 5.51
CA VAL A 104 11.46 3.98 5.63
C VAL A 104 12.33 2.86 5.08
N SER A 105 12.71 1.93 5.95
CA SER A 105 13.56 0.77 5.64
C SER A 105 13.05 -0.48 6.36
N VAL A 106 13.78 -1.59 6.21
CA VAL A 106 13.60 -2.78 7.04
C VAL A 106 13.69 -2.38 8.52
N GLY A 107 12.70 -2.79 9.32
CA GLY A 107 12.64 -2.48 10.76
C GLY A 107 12.11 -1.08 11.12
N SER A 108 11.61 -0.31 10.16
CA SER A 108 10.94 0.97 10.42
C SER A 108 9.62 0.78 11.19
N ARG A 109 9.18 1.87 11.84
CA ARG A 109 7.89 1.99 12.52
C ARG A 109 6.86 2.62 11.61
N THR A 110 5.58 2.39 11.87
CA THR A 110 4.47 3.00 11.11
C THR A 110 4.61 4.52 10.99
N GLY A 111 5.07 5.17 12.07
CA GLY A 111 5.27 6.63 12.12
C GLY A 111 6.35 7.16 11.18
N ASP A 112 7.31 6.34 10.75
CA ASP A 112 8.41 6.79 9.88
C ASP A 112 7.91 7.16 8.48
N GLY A 113 6.80 6.54 8.03
CA GLY A 113 6.12 6.86 6.78
C GLY A 113 5.43 8.23 6.77
N PHE A 114 5.25 8.89 7.93
CA PHE A 114 4.70 10.25 8.01
C PHE A 114 5.75 11.34 7.86
N ASN A 115 7.02 10.98 7.65
CA ASN A 115 8.03 11.95 7.26
C ASN A 115 7.62 12.60 5.91
N PRO A 116 7.59 13.94 5.79
CA PRO A 116 7.27 14.62 4.54
C PRO A 116 8.07 14.15 3.32
N ALA A 117 9.31 13.67 3.51
CA ALA A 117 10.13 13.08 2.45
C ALA A 117 9.52 11.81 1.85
N CYS A 118 8.61 11.14 2.55
CA CYS A 118 7.97 9.89 2.14
C CYS A 118 6.62 10.07 1.42
N HIS A 119 6.04 11.28 1.41
CA HIS A 119 4.66 11.51 0.95
C HIS A 119 4.41 11.39 -0.56
N GLY A 120 5.45 11.19 -1.37
CA GLY A 120 5.31 11.18 -2.82
C GLY A 120 5.26 12.59 -3.45
N SER A 121 5.07 12.62 -4.76
CA SER A 121 5.04 13.82 -5.61
C SER A 121 3.68 13.95 -6.31
N GLU A 122 3.55 14.88 -7.27
CA GLU A 122 2.31 15.06 -8.05
C GLU A 122 1.88 13.75 -8.72
N ARG A 123 0.61 13.37 -8.56
CA ARG A 123 0.12 12.11 -9.09
C ARG A 123 0.27 12.01 -10.61
N PHE A 124 0.72 10.86 -11.09
CA PHE A 124 0.92 10.54 -12.51
C PHE A 124 1.89 11.47 -13.24
N ALA A 125 2.89 12.00 -12.54
CA ALA A 125 3.96 12.82 -13.12
C ALA A 125 5.33 12.11 -13.14
N GLY A 126 5.35 10.80 -12.90
CA GLY A 126 6.54 9.97 -13.00
C GLY A 126 7.01 9.75 -14.44
N PRO A 127 8.24 9.24 -14.63
CA PRO A 127 8.90 9.19 -15.93
C PRO A 127 8.45 8.01 -16.81
N ALA A 128 7.72 7.04 -16.28
CA ALA A 128 7.29 5.86 -17.03
C ALA A 128 5.94 6.05 -17.72
N ALA A 129 5.54 5.06 -18.52
CA ALA A 129 4.25 5.03 -19.19
C ALA A 129 3.10 5.23 -18.18
N GLY A 130 2.09 6.01 -18.56
CA GLY A 130 0.97 6.36 -17.67
C GLY A 130 1.33 7.32 -16.53
N GLY A 131 2.54 7.90 -16.53
CA GLY A 131 2.99 8.80 -15.48
C GLY A 131 3.44 8.09 -14.21
N CYS A 132 3.75 6.79 -14.28
CA CYS A 132 4.12 6.00 -13.12
C CYS A 132 5.52 6.35 -12.61
N TYR A 133 5.66 6.37 -11.30
CA TYR A 133 6.90 6.68 -10.57
C TYR A 133 7.82 5.46 -10.45
N TRP A 134 8.06 4.78 -11.56
CA TRP A 134 9.00 3.66 -11.60
C TRP A 134 9.96 3.77 -12.79
N LYS A 135 11.03 2.97 -12.81
CA LYS A 135 11.97 2.90 -13.93
C LYS A 135 11.22 2.61 -15.25
N SER A 136 11.52 3.38 -16.30
CA SER A 136 10.78 3.34 -17.59
C SER A 136 10.83 2.02 -18.36
N LYS A 137 11.70 1.09 -17.93
CA LYS A 137 11.77 -0.28 -18.45
C LYS A 137 10.64 -1.18 -17.94
N LEU A 138 9.99 -0.80 -16.84
CA LEU A 138 8.85 -1.53 -16.29
C LEU A 138 7.57 -1.18 -17.05
N ALA A 139 6.82 -2.24 -17.37
CA ALA A 139 5.49 -2.21 -17.94
C ALA A 139 4.42 -2.38 -16.83
N GLY A 140 3.16 -2.19 -17.25
CA GLY A 140 1.98 -2.26 -16.38
C GLY A 140 1.36 -0.89 -16.11
N ARG A 141 0.50 -0.84 -15.09
CA ARG A 141 -0.29 0.35 -14.73
C ARG A 141 -0.15 0.69 -13.25
N CYS A 142 -0.02 1.97 -12.92
CA CYS A 142 -0.06 2.46 -11.52
C CYS A 142 -1.39 3.17 -11.20
N ASP A 143 -2.36 3.13 -12.11
CA ASP A 143 -3.67 3.77 -11.97
C ASP A 143 -4.81 2.78 -11.72
N LYS A 144 -4.49 1.57 -11.26
CA LYS A 144 -5.47 0.58 -10.81
C LYS A 144 -6.19 1.14 -9.58
N PRO A 145 -7.53 1.33 -9.63
CA PRO A 145 -8.26 1.94 -8.53
C PRO A 145 -8.30 0.98 -7.33
N ASP A 146 -8.05 1.50 -6.14
CA ASP A 146 -8.43 0.80 -4.92
C ASP A 146 -9.96 0.93 -4.76
N ILE A 147 -10.67 -0.17 -5.06
CA ILE A 147 -12.13 -0.23 -5.01
C ILE A 147 -12.67 -0.18 -3.57
N ALA A 148 -11.86 -0.53 -2.58
CA ALA A 148 -12.23 -0.51 -1.16
C ALA A 148 -11.98 0.86 -0.52
N ALA A 149 -11.08 1.67 -1.09
CA ALA A 149 -10.78 3.01 -0.59
C ALA A 149 -11.74 4.12 -1.10
N VAL A 150 -11.58 5.30 -0.49
CA VAL A 150 -12.24 6.53 -0.93
C VAL A 150 -11.95 6.77 -2.42
N LYS A 151 -13.02 7.01 -3.19
CA LYS A 151 -12.99 7.24 -4.65
C LYS A 151 -11.79 8.10 -5.08
N GLY A 152 -10.88 7.46 -5.84
CA GLY A 152 -9.71 8.09 -6.44
C GLY A 152 -8.37 7.76 -5.76
N LYS A 153 -8.30 6.83 -4.81
CA LYS A 153 -7.04 6.17 -4.45
C LYS A 153 -6.68 5.10 -5.48
N MET A 154 -5.39 4.96 -5.72
CA MET A 154 -4.83 3.88 -6.55
C MET A 154 -4.27 2.81 -5.63
N LEU A 155 -4.18 1.58 -6.11
CA LEU A 155 -3.51 0.50 -5.40
C LEU A 155 -2.05 0.89 -5.15
N GLU A 156 -1.64 0.67 -3.91
CA GLU A 156 -0.24 0.70 -3.51
C GLU A 156 0.45 -0.58 -4.02
N THR A 157 1.73 -0.79 -3.74
CA THR A 157 2.42 -2.06 -4.03
C THR A 157 3.07 -2.59 -2.77
N TRP A 158 2.73 -3.83 -2.41
CA TRP A 158 3.22 -4.45 -1.18
C TRP A 158 4.73 -4.70 -1.20
N ALA A 159 5.37 -4.35 -0.08
CA ALA A 159 6.65 -4.91 0.32
C ALA A 159 6.44 -6.01 1.37
N ASN A 160 7.49 -6.76 1.66
CA ASN A 160 7.47 -7.86 2.63
C ASN A 160 7.66 -7.37 4.09
N ASP A 161 8.07 -6.12 4.28
CA ASP A 161 8.43 -5.58 5.59
C ASP A 161 7.22 -5.16 6.41
N GLN A 162 7.17 -5.64 7.65
CA GLN A 162 6.17 -5.27 8.64
C GLN A 162 6.71 -4.17 9.56
N ALA A 163 5.82 -3.28 10.04
CA ALA A 163 6.23 -2.23 10.97
C ALA A 163 6.64 -2.82 12.33
N ILE A 164 7.81 -2.47 12.86
CA ILE A 164 8.32 -3.08 14.10
C ILE A 164 7.45 -2.81 15.35
N ASN A 165 6.70 -1.71 15.36
CA ASN A 165 5.83 -1.33 16.46
C ASN A 165 4.44 -1.98 16.40
N ASP A 166 4.04 -2.51 15.25
CA ASP A 166 2.75 -3.17 15.04
C ASP A 166 2.81 -4.13 13.84
N PRO A 167 3.60 -5.22 13.93
CA PRO A 167 3.92 -6.05 12.78
C PRO A 167 2.74 -6.91 12.31
N GLU A 168 1.74 -7.10 13.17
CA GLU A 168 0.55 -7.90 12.88
C GLU A 168 -0.44 -7.16 11.97
N HIS A 169 -0.41 -5.83 11.98
CA HIS A 169 -1.42 -5.00 11.30
C HIS A 169 -0.86 -4.12 10.19
N TRP A 170 0.45 -3.82 10.16
CA TRP A 170 0.99 -2.85 9.21
C TRP A 170 2.14 -3.40 8.36
N THR A 171 1.98 -3.29 7.04
CA THR A 171 2.95 -3.70 6.02
C THR A 171 3.40 -2.49 5.20
N ALA A 172 4.68 -2.45 4.87
CA ALA A 172 5.27 -1.40 4.07
C ALA A 172 4.79 -1.46 2.61
N TYR A 173 4.73 -0.30 1.96
CA TYR A 173 4.31 -0.20 0.56
C TYR A 173 5.07 0.90 -0.19
N VAL A 174 4.96 0.85 -1.52
CA VAL A 174 5.25 1.98 -2.43
C VAL A 174 4.03 2.32 -3.27
N SER A 175 3.64 3.59 -3.36
CA SER A 175 2.57 4.09 -4.22
C SER A 175 3.13 4.58 -5.54
N PHE A 176 3.08 3.77 -6.61
CA PHE A 176 3.67 4.17 -7.89
C PHE A 176 2.89 5.23 -8.68
N ASP A 177 1.68 5.62 -8.23
CA ASP A 177 0.97 6.78 -8.78
C ASP A 177 1.60 8.11 -8.35
N THR A 178 2.32 8.13 -7.22
CA THR A 178 2.94 9.34 -6.62
C THR A 178 4.43 9.18 -6.29
N GLY A 179 4.95 7.95 -6.27
CA GLY A 179 6.25 7.60 -5.71
C GLY A 179 6.27 7.67 -4.18
N GLY A 180 5.12 7.65 -3.49
CA GLY A 180 5.05 7.65 -2.03
C GLY A 180 5.52 6.34 -1.41
N VAL A 181 5.99 6.39 -0.17
CA VAL A 181 6.48 5.23 0.60
C VAL A 181 5.88 5.30 1.99
N GLY A 182 5.41 4.18 2.52
CA GLY A 182 4.83 4.19 3.86
C GLY A 182 4.45 2.82 4.37
N PHE A 183 3.55 2.81 5.36
CA PHE A 183 2.92 1.62 5.89
C PHE A 183 1.42 1.74 5.73
N ASN A 184 0.79 0.66 5.32
CA ASN A 184 -0.66 0.55 5.26
C ASN A 184 -1.10 -0.72 5.97
N HIS A 185 -2.39 -0.79 6.28
CA HIS A 185 -2.92 -1.90 7.01
C HIS A 185 -2.95 -3.17 6.17
N ASN A 186 -2.65 -4.32 6.79
CA ASN A 186 -2.53 -5.63 6.16
C ASN A 186 -3.82 -6.08 5.45
N CYS A 187 -4.97 -5.55 5.87
CA CYS A 187 -6.28 -5.80 5.29
C CYS A 187 -6.69 -4.81 4.18
N SER A 188 -5.83 -3.87 3.83
CA SER A 188 -6.03 -3.07 2.61
C SER A 188 -5.73 -3.93 1.39
N TYR A 189 -6.24 -3.54 0.23
CA TYR A 189 -5.85 -4.16 -1.03
C TYR A 189 -4.71 -3.37 -1.67
N ALA A 190 -3.70 -4.06 -2.18
CA ALA A 190 -2.62 -3.46 -2.96
C ALA A 190 -2.17 -4.40 -4.08
N ASP A 191 -1.39 -3.85 -5.00
CA ASP A 191 -0.76 -4.62 -6.07
C ASP A 191 0.48 -5.38 -5.57
N VAL A 192 0.94 -6.36 -6.33
CA VAL A 192 2.13 -7.14 -6.01
C VAL A 192 3.01 -7.25 -7.25
N ARG A 193 4.29 -6.90 -7.10
CA ARG A 193 5.33 -7.13 -8.10
C ARG A 193 6.41 -7.99 -7.46
N CYS A 194 6.46 -9.26 -7.83
CA CYS A 194 7.44 -10.19 -7.27
C CYS A 194 8.86 -9.86 -7.77
N VAL A 195 9.84 -10.22 -6.96
CA VAL A 195 11.26 -10.09 -7.25
C VAL A 195 11.96 -11.43 -7.07
N ARG A 196 13.08 -11.62 -7.76
CA ARG A 196 14.01 -12.73 -7.57
C ARG A 196 15.43 -12.19 -7.65
N ASP A 197 16.39 -12.96 -7.15
CA ASP A 197 17.80 -12.66 -7.33
C ASP A 197 18.24 -13.04 -8.76
N ASN A 198 19.16 -12.25 -9.34
CA ASN A 198 19.82 -12.54 -10.60
C ASN A 198 21.10 -13.36 -10.38
N ASP A 199 20.97 -14.48 -9.66
CA ASP A 199 22.07 -15.34 -9.22
C ASP A 199 22.63 -16.27 -10.31
N GLY A 200 22.13 -16.15 -11.54
CA GLY A 200 22.52 -16.98 -12.67
C GLY A 200 21.90 -18.38 -12.68
N ARG A 201 20.87 -18.64 -11.84
CA ARG A 201 20.06 -19.86 -11.94
C ARG A 201 19.47 -19.99 -13.35
N ALA A 202 19.55 -21.19 -13.91
CA ALA A 202 18.93 -21.48 -15.20
C ALA A 202 17.41 -21.68 -15.03
N PRO A 203 16.58 -21.17 -15.96
CA PRO A 203 15.14 -21.40 -15.90
C PRO A 203 14.81 -22.87 -16.19
N GLU A 204 13.76 -23.37 -15.56
CA GLU A 204 13.20 -24.69 -15.82
C GLU A 204 12.27 -24.63 -17.03
N CYS A 205 12.85 -24.81 -18.23
CA CYS A 205 12.10 -24.81 -19.49
C CYS A 205 11.94 -26.24 -20.03
N ILE A 206 10.83 -26.50 -20.71
CA ILE A 206 10.61 -27.79 -21.38
C ILE A 206 11.46 -27.87 -22.65
N ALA A 207 11.78 -29.10 -23.09
CA ALA A 207 12.53 -29.31 -24.32
C ALA A 207 11.88 -28.55 -25.49
N ASN A 208 12.66 -27.71 -26.17
CA ASN A 208 12.31 -26.72 -27.23
C ASN A 208 12.36 -25.23 -26.82
N ASP A 209 13.06 -24.86 -25.74
CA ASP A 209 13.26 -23.46 -25.31
C ASP A 209 11.97 -22.67 -25.01
N SER A 210 10.85 -23.37 -24.77
CA SER A 210 9.63 -22.77 -24.25
C SER A 210 9.63 -22.95 -22.74
N CYS A 211 9.63 -21.84 -22.03
CA CYS A 211 9.46 -21.87 -20.58
C CYS A 211 7.96 -21.85 -20.25
N VAL A 212 7.60 -22.36 -19.07
CA VAL A 212 6.20 -22.42 -18.64
C VAL A 212 5.95 -21.21 -17.74
N ASP A 213 4.88 -20.48 -18.03
CA ASP A 213 4.35 -19.42 -17.17
C ASP A 213 3.11 -19.95 -16.43
N VAL A 214 3.10 -19.78 -15.11
CA VAL A 214 2.02 -20.20 -14.23
C VAL A 214 1.69 -19.04 -13.29
N ASP A 215 0.57 -18.37 -13.56
CA ASP A 215 -0.13 -17.49 -12.62
C ASP A 215 -1.51 -18.08 -12.35
N THR A 216 -1.56 -19.06 -11.45
CA THR A 216 -2.79 -19.75 -11.05
C THR A 216 -3.25 -19.34 -9.66
N TYR A 217 -2.70 -18.26 -9.10
CA TYR A 217 -3.04 -17.86 -7.75
C TYR A 217 -4.51 -17.44 -7.68
N VAL A 218 -5.25 -18.12 -6.82
CA VAL A 218 -6.63 -17.78 -6.47
C VAL A 218 -6.63 -17.42 -4.99
N SER A 219 -7.22 -16.25 -4.68
CA SER A 219 -7.39 -15.79 -3.31
C SER A 219 -8.00 -16.87 -2.44
N ASN A 220 -7.36 -17.13 -1.30
CA ASN A 220 -7.85 -18.12 -0.34
C ASN A 220 -8.88 -17.45 0.59
N PRO A 221 -10.15 -17.88 0.59
CA PRO A 221 -11.17 -17.31 1.45
C PRO A 221 -10.84 -17.39 2.95
N GLU A 222 -10.04 -18.37 3.38
CA GLU A 222 -9.60 -18.46 4.78
C GLU A 222 -8.59 -17.37 5.15
N ILE A 223 -7.74 -16.97 4.20
CA ILE A 223 -6.77 -15.88 4.40
C ILE A 223 -7.52 -14.54 4.41
N THR A 224 -8.44 -14.33 3.48
CA THR A 224 -9.21 -13.06 3.41
C THR A 224 -10.20 -12.93 4.57
N ALA A 225 -10.75 -14.04 5.08
CA ALA A 225 -11.71 -14.02 6.20
C ALA A 225 -11.15 -13.37 7.47
N ILE A 226 -9.83 -13.36 7.66
CA ILE A 226 -9.17 -12.66 8.79
C ILE A 226 -9.47 -11.16 8.73
N CYS A 227 -9.52 -10.60 7.53
CA CYS A 227 -9.81 -9.20 7.26
C CYS A 227 -11.30 -8.90 7.09
N ASP A 228 -12.14 -9.93 6.92
CA ASP A 228 -13.60 -9.81 6.87
C ASP A 228 -14.26 -9.94 8.25
N ALA A 229 -13.48 -10.29 9.29
CA ALA A 229 -13.98 -10.40 10.65
C ALA A 229 -14.47 -9.02 11.14
N ASP A 230 -15.76 -8.90 11.43
CA ASP A 230 -16.35 -7.73 12.08
C ASP A 230 -16.68 -8.06 13.52
N VAL A 231 -15.73 -7.80 14.42
CA VAL A 231 -15.97 -8.01 15.86
C VAL A 231 -16.81 -6.88 16.45
N CYS A 232 -16.84 -5.71 15.81
CA CYS A 232 -17.39 -4.47 16.36
C CYS A 232 -18.87 -4.56 16.76
N ALA A 233 -19.65 -5.45 16.13
CA ALA A 233 -21.04 -5.69 16.52
C ALA A 233 -21.19 -6.10 18.00
N ALA A 234 -20.20 -6.81 18.56
CA ALA A 234 -20.16 -7.24 19.95
C ALA A 234 -19.39 -6.27 20.87
N SER A 235 -18.75 -5.24 20.30
CA SER A 235 -18.06 -4.20 21.08
C SER A 235 -19.06 -3.25 21.73
N ASP A 236 -18.65 -2.67 22.86
CA ASP A 236 -19.35 -1.52 23.42
C ASP A 236 -19.32 -0.35 22.44
N ALA A 237 -20.14 0.68 22.64
CA ALA A 237 -20.16 1.83 21.75
C ALA A 237 -20.61 3.10 22.46
N VAL A 238 -20.35 4.23 21.80
CA VAL A 238 -20.98 5.50 22.15
C VAL A 238 -21.87 5.96 21.01
N GLN A 239 -23.15 6.18 21.31
CA GLN A 239 -24.08 6.83 20.41
C GLN A 239 -23.96 8.35 20.58
N VAL A 240 -23.40 8.99 19.57
CA VAL A 240 -23.07 10.42 19.58
C VAL A 240 -24.13 11.18 18.79
N THR A 241 -24.80 12.14 19.40
CA THR A 241 -25.68 13.09 18.72
C THR A 241 -24.92 14.41 18.54
N LEU A 242 -24.65 14.76 17.28
CA LEU A 242 -23.86 15.93 16.89
C LEU A 242 -24.77 17.08 16.47
N HIS A 243 -24.50 18.25 17.04
CA HIS A 243 -25.14 19.52 16.70
C HIS A 243 -24.10 20.50 16.13
N VAL A 244 -24.57 21.43 15.30
CA VAL A 244 -23.79 22.60 14.86
C VAL A 244 -24.41 23.88 15.47
N PRO A 245 -23.60 24.89 15.83
CA PRO A 245 -24.06 26.04 16.60
C PRO A 245 -24.81 27.06 15.72
N GLU A 246 -24.63 26.95 14.40
CA GLU A 246 -25.11 27.91 13.42
C GLU A 246 -25.56 27.21 12.14
N LYS A 247 -26.32 27.95 11.33
CA LYS A 247 -26.77 27.44 10.04
C LYS A 247 -25.56 27.35 9.12
N LEU A 248 -25.36 26.18 8.52
CA LEU A 248 -24.25 25.94 7.62
C LEU A 248 -24.48 26.68 6.30
N ASP A 249 -23.42 27.28 5.78
CA ASP A 249 -23.42 28.05 4.53
C ASP A 249 -23.37 27.15 3.29
N MET A 250 -22.92 25.90 3.45
CA MET A 250 -22.85 24.89 2.41
C MET A 250 -23.03 23.48 2.97
N GLN A 251 -23.33 22.53 2.08
CA GLN A 251 -23.35 21.11 2.40
C GLN A 251 -21.94 20.66 2.82
N PRO A 252 -21.74 20.10 4.04
CA PRO A 252 -20.44 19.60 4.45
C PRO A 252 -19.93 18.50 3.52
N HIS A 253 -18.60 18.44 3.35
CA HIS A 253 -17.96 17.41 2.55
C HIS A 253 -18.03 16.05 3.24
N GLN A 254 -17.63 16.01 4.52
CA GLN A 254 -17.64 14.79 5.33
C GLN A 254 -17.66 15.10 6.83
N LEU A 255 -18.12 14.12 7.62
CA LEU A 255 -17.98 14.07 9.07
C LEU A 255 -17.09 12.87 9.41
N MET A 256 -16.15 13.05 10.33
CA MET A 256 -15.29 12.00 10.87
C MET A 256 -15.41 11.99 12.39
N VAL A 257 -15.65 10.83 13.00
CA VAL A 257 -15.72 10.70 14.47
C VAL A 257 -15.02 9.44 14.94
N PHE A 258 -13.92 9.58 15.67
CA PHE A 258 -13.03 8.46 15.98
C PHE A 258 -12.46 8.49 17.39
N TRP A 259 -11.96 7.33 17.84
CA TRP A 259 -11.29 7.15 19.11
C TRP A 259 -9.78 7.33 18.98
N TYR A 260 -9.20 7.95 20.01
CA TYR A 260 -7.76 8.14 20.17
C TYR A 260 -7.37 7.78 21.59
N GLN A 261 -6.33 6.97 21.78
CA GLN A 261 -5.81 6.58 23.09
C GLN A 261 -5.41 7.83 23.89
N GLU A 262 -5.81 7.86 25.17
CA GLU A 262 -5.57 8.99 26.08
C GLU A 262 -4.09 9.39 26.15
N LYS A 263 -3.20 8.40 26.26
CA LYS A 263 -1.75 8.61 26.39
C LYS A 263 -1.14 9.38 25.21
N ASP A 264 -1.77 9.33 24.04
CA ASP A 264 -1.28 9.90 22.77
C ASP A 264 -2.21 11.03 22.28
N TRP A 265 -3.15 11.48 23.11
CA TRP A 265 -4.16 12.46 22.73
C TRP A 265 -3.57 13.85 22.50
N GLN A 266 -3.96 14.46 21.38
CA GLN A 266 -3.69 15.86 21.04
C GLN A 266 -4.93 16.44 20.35
N MET A 267 -5.15 17.76 20.47
CA MET A 267 -6.30 18.43 19.87
C MET A 267 -5.85 19.55 18.91
N PRO A 268 -6.05 19.42 17.59
CA PRO A 268 -6.59 18.24 16.89
C PRO A 268 -5.58 17.07 16.87
N PRO A 269 -6.05 15.82 16.70
CA PRO A 269 -5.15 14.69 16.51
C PRO A 269 -4.39 14.82 15.19
N MET A 270 -3.09 14.50 15.23
CA MET A 270 -2.15 14.61 14.10
C MET A 270 -1.71 13.23 13.57
N ARG A 271 -2.52 12.19 13.80
CA ARG A 271 -2.23 10.80 13.47
C ARG A 271 -3.51 10.03 13.15
N PRO A 272 -3.40 8.81 12.59
CA PRO A 272 -4.56 7.93 12.42
C PRO A 272 -5.28 7.63 13.75
N PRO A 273 -6.60 7.39 13.71
CA PRO A 273 -7.36 6.99 14.89
C PRO A 273 -6.98 5.59 15.37
N ASP A 274 -7.20 5.31 16.66
CA ASP A 274 -6.99 3.98 17.26
C ASP A 274 -8.25 3.13 17.26
N GLY A 275 -9.42 3.75 17.06
CA GLY A 275 -10.68 3.03 17.03
C GLY A 275 -11.83 3.83 16.42
N GLY A 276 -12.96 3.15 16.24
CA GLY A 276 -14.01 3.56 15.33
C GLY A 276 -13.66 3.12 13.90
N THR A 277 -14.66 2.97 13.06
CA THR A 277 -14.64 2.22 11.79
C THR A 277 -14.89 3.13 10.58
N ASP A 278 -14.80 2.57 9.38
CA ASP A 278 -15.09 3.27 8.12
C ASP A 278 -16.46 3.96 8.11
N TYR A 279 -17.51 3.37 8.69
CA TYR A 279 -18.83 4.00 8.77
C TYR A 279 -18.92 5.19 9.74
N ASN A 280 -17.86 5.45 10.52
CA ASN A 280 -17.74 6.69 11.30
C ASN A 280 -17.20 7.87 10.48
N GLN A 281 -16.86 7.64 9.21
CA GLN A 281 -16.66 8.64 8.18
C GLN A 281 -17.92 8.76 7.30
N VAL A 282 -18.72 9.79 7.53
CA VAL A 282 -19.96 10.03 6.78
C VAL A 282 -19.72 11.07 5.69
N LEU A 283 -19.78 10.65 4.42
CA LEU A 283 -19.70 11.57 3.28
C LEU A 283 -21.02 12.33 3.11
N ARG A 284 -20.92 13.64 2.86
CA ARG A 284 -22.05 14.57 2.70
C ARG A 284 -23.11 14.42 3.81
N PRO A 285 -22.72 14.56 5.09
CA PRO A 285 -23.60 14.33 6.22
C PRO A 285 -24.78 15.32 6.21
N ASN A 286 -25.97 14.83 6.54
CA ASN A 286 -27.18 15.64 6.58
C ASN A 286 -27.37 16.32 7.95
N ILE A 287 -26.45 17.23 8.28
CA ILE A 287 -26.40 17.98 9.55
C ILE A 287 -26.54 19.48 9.27
N ASP A 288 -27.29 20.19 10.10
CA ASP A 288 -27.43 21.66 10.06
C ASP A 288 -27.97 22.16 11.43
N LYS A 289 -28.10 23.47 11.61
CA LYS A 289 -28.69 24.06 12.82
C LYS A 289 -30.11 23.54 13.06
N GLY A 290 -30.34 22.95 14.23
CA GLY A 290 -31.62 22.34 14.59
C GLY A 290 -31.89 21.01 13.86
N LYS A 291 -30.90 20.48 13.15
CA LYS A 291 -30.95 19.19 12.46
C LYS A 291 -29.73 18.35 12.87
N PRO A 292 -29.75 17.77 14.08
CA PRO A 292 -28.64 16.97 14.56
C PRO A 292 -28.48 15.68 13.75
N LEU A 293 -27.25 15.15 13.77
CA LEU A 293 -26.93 13.84 13.21
C LEU A 293 -26.49 12.92 14.34
N THR A 294 -27.10 11.74 14.42
CA THR A 294 -26.71 10.72 15.40
C THR A 294 -25.92 9.61 14.71
N ILE A 295 -24.78 9.23 15.28
CA ILE A 295 -23.94 8.12 14.81
C ILE A 295 -23.58 7.20 15.98
N LYS A 296 -23.28 5.93 15.70
CA LYS A 296 -22.76 4.97 16.68
C LYS A 296 -21.26 4.78 16.42
N VAL A 297 -20.43 5.05 17.42
CA VAL A 297 -18.97 4.85 17.35
C VAL A 297 -18.61 3.64 18.21
N PRO A 298 -18.27 2.50 17.62
CA PRO A 298 -17.94 1.27 18.35
C PRO A 298 -16.58 1.35 19.04
N ALA A 299 -16.40 0.58 20.11
CA ALA A 299 -15.15 0.41 20.84
C ALA A 299 -14.32 -0.72 20.21
N CYS A 300 -13.98 -0.56 18.94
CA CYS A 300 -13.17 -1.51 18.19
C CYS A 300 -12.20 -0.77 17.25
N THR A 301 -11.21 -1.49 16.73
CA THR A 301 -10.24 -0.95 15.75
C THR A 301 -10.93 -0.60 14.43
N TYR A 302 -10.28 0.25 13.62
CA TYR A 302 -10.83 0.71 12.35
C TYR A 302 -11.12 -0.41 11.35
N TYR A 303 -10.24 -1.42 11.30
CA TYR A 303 -10.39 -2.59 10.45
C TYR A 303 -11.26 -3.68 11.09
N ARG A 304 -11.86 -3.40 12.26
CA ARG A 304 -12.88 -4.21 12.92
C ARG A 304 -12.39 -5.57 13.42
N GLU A 305 -11.09 -5.72 13.64
CA GLU A 305 -10.49 -6.98 14.06
C GLU A 305 -10.43 -7.19 15.58
N ALA A 306 -10.44 -6.10 16.37
CA ALA A 306 -10.24 -6.17 17.81
C ALA A 306 -11.06 -5.13 18.58
N PHE A 307 -11.37 -5.45 19.83
CA PHE A 307 -11.92 -4.49 20.78
C PHE A 307 -10.84 -3.57 21.33
N ILE A 308 -11.17 -2.29 21.52
CA ILE A 308 -10.28 -1.35 22.19
C ILE A 308 -10.58 -1.33 23.69
N ASN A 309 -9.53 -1.38 24.51
CA ASN A 309 -9.63 -1.44 25.97
C ASN A 309 -8.73 -0.36 26.59
N GLY A 310 -9.20 0.28 27.67
CA GLY A 310 -8.51 1.38 28.34
C GLY A 310 -9.17 2.73 28.12
N GLU A 311 -8.38 3.80 28.23
CA GLU A 311 -8.84 5.20 28.20
C GLU A 311 -8.71 5.80 26.80
N PHE A 312 -9.82 6.29 26.25
CA PHE A 312 -9.88 6.87 24.91
C PHE A 312 -10.59 8.22 24.89
N ARG A 313 -10.10 9.11 24.03
CA ARG A 313 -10.71 10.39 23.69
C ARG A 313 -11.50 10.25 22.41
N LEU A 314 -12.67 10.87 22.39
CA LEU A 314 -13.49 10.97 21.19
C LEU A 314 -13.19 12.29 20.50
N TRP A 315 -12.92 12.23 19.20
CA TRP A 315 -12.77 13.41 18.35
C TRP A 315 -13.81 13.42 17.25
N ALA A 316 -14.40 14.58 16.96
CA ALA A 316 -15.32 14.78 15.86
C ALA A 316 -14.85 15.97 15.00
N HIS A 317 -14.86 15.79 13.68
CA HIS A 317 -14.51 16.81 12.69
C HIS A 317 -15.50 16.80 11.53
N LEU A 318 -16.25 17.89 11.41
CA LEU A 318 -17.10 18.20 10.26
C LEU A 318 -16.31 19.08 9.28
N GLN A 319 -15.83 18.46 8.21
CA GLN A 319 -15.07 19.12 7.17
C GLN A 319 -16.02 19.74 6.16
N MET A 320 -15.92 21.06 5.96
CA MET A 320 -16.84 21.77 5.08
C MET A 320 -16.48 21.62 3.59
N ARG A 321 -15.19 21.51 3.26
CA ARG A 321 -14.69 21.45 1.87
C ARG A 321 -13.75 20.26 1.66
N LYS A 322 -13.83 19.64 0.46
CA LYS A 322 -12.89 18.57 0.08
C LYS A 322 -11.46 19.10 0.00
N ARG A 323 -10.52 18.39 0.62
CA ARG A 323 -9.08 18.68 0.61
C ARG A 323 -8.29 17.37 0.54
N SER A 324 -7.04 17.44 0.08
CA SER A 324 -6.14 16.27 -0.03
C SER A 324 -5.79 15.68 1.34
N GLN A 325 -5.55 16.54 2.34
CA GLN A 325 -5.38 16.14 3.73
C GLN A 325 -6.63 16.54 4.53
N PRO A 326 -7.21 15.64 5.32
CA PRO A 326 -8.40 15.92 6.12
C PRO A 326 -8.06 16.66 7.43
N MET A 327 -7.06 17.54 7.40
CA MET A 327 -6.72 18.35 8.58
C MET A 327 -7.75 19.47 8.78
N PRO A 328 -8.18 19.75 10.03
CA PRO A 328 -9.09 20.84 10.31
C PRO A 328 -8.49 22.19 9.95
N GLN A 329 -9.28 23.07 9.33
CA GLN A 329 -8.90 24.46 9.05
C GLN A 329 -10.01 25.42 9.48
N SER A 330 -9.70 26.72 9.42
CA SER A 330 -10.69 27.79 9.54
C SER A 330 -11.93 27.49 8.68
N GLY A 331 -13.10 27.64 9.30
CA GLY A 331 -14.40 27.34 8.73
C GLY A 331 -14.89 25.90 8.90
N ASP A 332 -14.04 24.94 9.29
CA ASP A 332 -14.49 23.60 9.69
C ASP A 332 -15.10 23.62 11.10
N TYR A 333 -15.79 22.54 11.49
CA TYR A 333 -16.31 22.40 12.86
C TYR A 333 -15.71 21.19 13.54
N ILE A 334 -15.28 21.34 14.79
CA ILE A 334 -14.60 20.29 15.55
C ILE A 334 -15.17 20.14 16.96
N TRP A 335 -14.95 18.98 17.56
CA TRP A 335 -15.17 18.74 18.98
C TRP A 335 -14.20 17.65 19.45
N GLY A 336 -13.75 17.73 20.70
CA GLY A 336 -12.90 16.72 21.31
C GLY A 336 -13.30 16.55 22.77
N SER A 337 -13.30 15.31 23.26
CA SER A 337 -13.74 15.03 24.63
C SER A 337 -12.82 15.67 25.67
N SER A 338 -13.42 16.28 26.70
CA SER A 338 -12.70 16.91 27.81
C SER A 338 -12.25 15.91 28.88
N GLU A 339 -12.83 14.71 28.91
CA GLU A 339 -12.39 13.56 29.71
C GLU A 339 -12.30 12.30 28.81
N PRO A 340 -11.52 11.29 29.20
CA PRO A 340 -11.51 10.01 28.50
C PRO A 340 -12.78 9.19 28.78
N VAL A 341 -13.16 8.36 27.81
CA VAL A 341 -14.11 7.26 27.97
C VAL A 341 -13.31 6.00 28.25
N VAL A 342 -13.73 5.22 29.26
CA VAL A 342 -13.08 3.97 29.62
C VAL A 342 -13.83 2.81 28.97
N PHE A 343 -13.10 1.96 28.25
CA PHE A 343 -13.61 0.70 27.70
C PHE A 343 -12.95 -0.50 28.38
N PRO A 344 -13.68 -1.61 28.63
CA PRO A 344 -15.12 -1.78 28.40
C PRO A 344 -15.98 -0.88 29.30
N LEU A 345 -17.18 -0.48 28.85
CA LEU A 345 -18.02 0.52 29.53
C LEU A 345 -18.46 0.07 30.93
N ASN A 346 -18.64 -1.25 31.13
CA ASN A 346 -18.96 -1.83 32.43
C ASN A 346 -17.74 -2.11 33.32
N GLY A 347 -16.53 -1.79 32.84
CA GLY A 347 -15.27 -1.94 33.56
C GLY A 347 -14.68 -3.35 33.60
N SER A 348 -15.30 -4.34 32.93
CA SER A 348 -14.83 -5.73 32.96
C SER A 348 -14.73 -6.41 31.58
N THR A 349 -15.79 -6.39 30.79
CA THR A 349 -15.87 -7.09 29.50
C THR A 349 -16.77 -6.33 28.55
N HIS A 350 -16.51 -6.40 27.24
CA HIS A 350 -17.43 -5.84 26.26
C HIS A 350 -18.74 -6.63 26.26
N GLY A 351 -19.86 -5.91 26.44
CA GLY A 351 -21.21 -6.47 26.51
C GLY A 351 -22.13 -6.01 25.39
N ALA A 352 -21.58 -5.36 24.36
CA ALA A 352 -22.31 -4.53 23.41
C ALA A 352 -23.08 -3.39 24.09
N ASP A 353 -22.56 -2.89 25.22
CA ASP A 353 -23.15 -1.78 25.97
C ASP A 353 -23.07 -0.49 25.15
N VAL A 354 -24.08 0.38 25.25
CA VAL A 354 -24.12 1.65 24.51
C VAL A 354 -24.28 2.82 25.47
N ALA A 355 -23.25 3.63 25.60
CA ALA A 355 -23.35 4.94 26.23
C ALA A 355 -23.88 5.98 25.24
N THR A 356 -24.42 7.09 25.75
CA THR A 356 -24.92 8.20 24.91
C THR A 356 -24.12 9.45 25.19
N LEU A 357 -23.91 10.25 24.15
CA LEU A 357 -23.20 11.52 24.24
C LEU A 357 -23.88 12.53 23.31
N ASP A 358 -24.17 13.72 23.82
CA ASP A 358 -24.70 14.84 23.03
C ASP A 358 -23.65 15.94 22.98
N ILE A 359 -23.24 16.33 21.77
CA ILE A 359 -22.14 17.28 21.54
C ILE A 359 -22.55 18.38 20.58
N THR A 360 -22.09 19.60 20.85
CA THR A 360 -22.15 20.70 19.88
C THR A 360 -20.75 20.98 19.36
N LEU A 361 -20.57 20.86 18.04
CA LEU A 361 -19.30 21.18 17.39
C LEU A 361 -19.02 22.68 17.49
N ARG A 362 -17.75 23.07 17.62
CA ARG A 362 -17.34 24.48 17.55
C ARG A 362 -16.79 24.78 16.17
N ARG A 363 -17.14 25.95 15.61
CA ARG A 363 -16.50 26.44 14.40
C ARG A 363 -15.03 26.74 14.71
N MET A 364 -14.14 26.41 13.77
CA MET A 364 -12.75 26.84 13.80
C MET A 364 -12.62 28.21 13.16
N ASP A 365 -11.95 29.11 13.86
CA ASP A 365 -11.64 30.45 13.39
C ASP A 365 -10.46 30.48 12.41
#